data_AF-A0A0R2V192-F1
#
_entry.id   AF-A0A0R2V192-F1
#
_cell.length_a   1.000
_cell.length_b   1.000
_cell.length_c   1.000
_cell.angle_alpha   90.00
_cell.angle_beta   90.00
_cell.angle_gamma   90.00
#
_symmetry.space_group_name_H-M   'P 1'
#
loop_
_entity.id
_entity.type
_entity.pdbx_description
1 polymer ?
#
loop_
_entity_poly.entity_id
_entity_poly.type
_entity_poly.pdbx_seq_one_letter_code
_entity_poly.pdbx_strand_id
1 'polypeptide(L)'
;QDRGGKVTRQFKADMFGSFEGDILTLKEDFYWTDGEKQNRIWKIKKIDQNYYEGSAPDVVGTAKGFQYGSAFKFEYDLMVPFKGKDIKISFDDWIFKQDNEVAINRATLTKFGFKVGELTVFFKKN
;
A
#
# COMPACT_ATOMS: atom_id res chain seq x y z
N GLN A 1 -10.57 6.08 6.00
CA GLN A 1 -11.96 6.23 6.48
C GLN A 1 -12.34 5.01 7.29
N ASP A 2 -13.13 5.18 8.36
CA ASP A 2 -13.69 4.05 9.12
C ASP A 2 -14.90 3.43 8.39
N ARG A 3 -15.55 2.44 9.02
CA ARG A 3 -16.73 1.75 8.46
C ARG A 3 -17.92 2.70 8.23
N GLY A 4 -17.98 3.84 8.93
CA GLY A 4 -19.00 4.86 8.77
C GLY A 4 -18.65 5.93 7.73
N GLY A 5 -17.52 5.81 7.03
CA GLY A 5 -17.06 6.76 6.04
C GLY A 5 -16.35 7.99 6.63
N LYS A 6 -16.23 8.08 7.96
CA LYS A 6 -15.55 9.20 8.62
C LYS A 6 -14.05 9.12 8.36
N VAL A 7 -13.44 10.24 8.00
CA VAL A 7 -11.98 10.36 7.90
C VAL A 7 -11.42 10.40 9.32
N THR A 8 -10.66 9.37 9.69
CA THR A 8 -10.11 9.20 11.05
C THR A 8 -8.64 9.54 11.15
N ARG A 9 -7.87 9.35 10.07
CA ARG A 9 -6.45 9.72 9.96
C ARG A 9 -6.14 10.12 8.53
N GLN A 10 -5.09 10.94 8.38
CA GLN A 10 -4.57 11.43 7.11
C GLN A 10 -3.04 11.41 7.17
N PHE A 11 -2.40 11.30 6.01
CA PHE A 11 -0.95 11.36 5.90
C PHE A 11 -0.52 12.00 4.58
N LYS A 12 0.72 12.47 4.55
CA LYS A 12 1.51 12.66 3.33
C LYS A 12 2.58 11.58 3.29
N ALA A 13 2.95 11.09 2.12
CA ALA A 13 4.12 10.23 1.95
C ALA A 13 5.06 10.81 0.89
N ASP A 14 6.36 10.75 1.16
CA ASP A 14 7.39 10.94 0.13
C ASP A 14 7.85 9.54 -0.33
N MET A 15 7.89 9.34 -1.65
CA MET A 15 8.09 8.01 -2.25
C MET A 15 9.22 8.03 -3.27
N PHE A 16 10.15 7.09 -3.12
CA PHE A 16 11.32 6.95 -3.99
C PHE A 16 11.42 5.52 -4.51
N GLY A 17 11.20 5.35 -5.81
CA GLY A 17 11.30 4.07 -6.50
C GLY A 17 12.58 3.95 -7.31
N SER A 18 13.25 2.81 -7.22
CA SER A 18 14.40 2.46 -8.06
C SER A 18 14.29 1.02 -8.56
N PHE A 19 14.61 0.81 -9.83
CA PHE A 19 14.63 -0.52 -10.45
C PHE A 19 16.06 -1.06 -10.53
N GLU A 20 16.23 -2.33 -10.15
CA GLU A 20 17.44 -3.11 -10.37
C GLU A 20 17.03 -4.44 -11.02
N GLY A 21 17.21 -4.56 -12.33
CA GLY A 21 16.66 -5.67 -13.11
C GLY A 21 15.13 -5.72 -12.98
N ASP A 22 14.62 -6.87 -12.53
CA ASP A 22 13.18 -7.11 -12.34
C ASP A 22 12.67 -6.75 -10.93
N ILE A 23 13.49 -6.09 -10.11
CA ILE A 23 13.14 -5.71 -8.74
C ILE A 23 12.97 -4.19 -8.62
N LEU A 24 11.77 -3.76 -8.27
CA LEU A 24 11.49 -2.41 -7.79
C LEU A 24 11.74 -2.35 -6.28
N THR A 25 12.67 -1.50 -5.86
CA THR A 25 12.74 -1.06 -4.47
C THR A 25 11.97 0.24 -4.34
N LEU A 26 10.93 0.26 -3.51
CA LEU A 26 10.12 1.45 -3.24
C LEU A 26 10.26 1.83 -1.77
N LYS A 27 10.89 2.98 -1.52
CA LYS A 27 11.02 3.57 -0.19
C LYS A 27 9.92 4.59 0.02
N GLU A 28 9.23 4.48 1.14
CA GLU A 28 8.09 5.31 1.50
C GLU A 28 8.31 5.92 2.88
N ASP A 29 8.33 7.24 2.96
CA ASP A 29 8.41 8.00 4.21
C ASP A 29 7.05 8.65 4.48
N PHE A 30 6.33 8.13 5.47
CA PHE A 30 4.99 8.58 5.86
C PHE A 30 5.06 9.63 6.97
N TYR A 31 4.27 10.68 6.80
CA TYR A 31 4.08 11.78 7.74
C TYR A 31 2.59 11.90 8.08
N TRP A 32 2.21 11.38 9.24
CA TRP A 32 0.81 11.39 9.70
C TRP A 32 0.44 12.71 10.34
N THR A 33 -0.83 13.10 10.25
CA THR A 33 -1.33 14.37 10.82
C THR A 33 -1.30 14.44 12.34
N ASP A 34 -1.14 13.31 13.02
CA ASP A 34 -0.96 13.23 14.48
C ASP A 34 0.53 13.25 14.91
N GLY A 35 1.44 13.46 13.96
CA GLY A 35 2.89 13.57 14.20
C GLY A 35 3.64 12.24 14.13
N GLU A 36 2.95 11.10 13.97
CA GLU A 36 3.59 9.82 13.73
C GLU A 36 4.40 9.87 12.41
N LYS A 37 5.60 9.30 12.44
CA LYS A 37 6.44 9.07 11.27
C LYS A 37 6.69 7.59 11.11
N GLN A 38 6.53 7.09 9.91
CA GLN A 38 6.74 5.69 9.58
C GLN A 38 7.55 5.61 8.29
N ASN A 39 8.43 4.62 8.19
CA ASN A 39 9.11 4.28 6.94
C ASN A 39 8.72 2.86 6.54
N ARG A 40 8.54 2.64 5.23
CA ARG A 40 8.41 1.30 4.66
C ARG A 40 9.28 1.19 3.43
N ILE A 41 9.95 0.05 3.29
CA ILE A 41 10.75 -0.28 2.11
C ILE A 41 10.19 -1.56 1.52
N TRP A 42 9.54 -1.42 0.37
CA TRP A 42 9.09 -2.54 -0.43
C TRP A 42 10.18 -3.02 -1.36
N LYS A 43 10.25 -4.35 -1.51
CA LYS A 43 10.89 -5.01 -2.64
C LYS A 43 9.81 -5.73 -3.44
N ILE A 44 9.56 -5.26 -4.65
CA ILE A 44 8.53 -5.78 -5.56
C ILE A 44 9.24 -6.39 -6.76
N LYS A 45 9.18 -7.71 -6.88
CA LYS A 45 9.76 -8.46 -7.99
C LYS A 45 8.71 -8.70 -9.06
N LYS A 46 9.02 -8.38 -10.31
CA LYS A 46 8.23 -8.78 -11.47
C LYS A 46 8.46 -10.28 -11.73
N ILE A 47 7.40 -11.07 -11.71
CA ILE A 47 7.47 -12.52 -11.93
C ILE A 47 7.19 -12.84 -13.40
N ASP A 48 6.18 -12.19 -13.97
CA ASP A 48 5.86 -12.28 -15.40
C ASP A 48 5.29 -10.96 -15.92
N GLN A 49 4.65 -10.99 -17.10
CA GLN A 49 4.09 -9.80 -17.73
C GLN A 49 3.10 -9.05 -16.84
N ASN A 50 2.29 -9.75 -16.04
CA ASN A 50 1.19 -9.17 -15.26
C ASN A 50 1.28 -9.48 -13.75
N TYR A 51 2.10 -10.43 -13.31
CA TYR A 51 2.20 -10.85 -11.91
C TYR A 51 3.48 -10.36 -11.23
N TYR A 52 3.31 -9.92 -9.99
CA TYR A 52 4.36 -9.35 -9.15
C TYR A 52 4.29 -9.93 -7.74
N GLU A 53 5.43 -10.04 -7.09
CA GLU A 53 5.52 -10.44 -5.69
C GLU A 53 6.22 -9.37 -4.87
N GLY A 54 5.60 -8.98 -3.76
CA GLY A 54 6.11 -7.95 -2.88
C GLY A 54 6.52 -8.48 -1.51
N SER A 55 7.51 -7.84 -0.91
CA SER A 55 7.91 -8.06 0.48
C SER A 55 8.31 -6.74 1.14
N ALA A 56 8.03 -6.63 2.44
CA ALA A 56 8.46 -5.54 3.30
C ALA A 56 8.60 -6.07 4.74
N PRO A 57 9.30 -5.37 5.65
CA PRO A 57 9.55 -5.86 7.01
C PRO A 57 8.30 -6.17 7.84
N ASP A 58 7.20 -5.46 7.59
CA ASP A 58 5.92 -5.57 8.30
C ASP A 58 4.85 -6.36 7.53
N VAL A 59 5.22 -6.93 6.38
CA VAL A 59 4.36 -7.77 5.55
C VAL A 59 4.41 -9.20 6.04
N VAL A 60 3.23 -9.79 6.27
CA VAL A 60 3.10 -11.21 6.61
C VAL A 60 3.03 -12.01 5.32
N GLY A 61 4.07 -12.81 5.06
CA GLY A 61 4.16 -13.63 3.85
C GLY A 61 4.57 -12.81 2.62
N THR A 62 3.95 -13.08 1.49
CA THR A 62 4.27 -12.46 0.20
C THR A 62 3.06 -11.70 -0.32
N ALA A 63 3.26 -10.41 -0.61
CA ALA A 63 2.27 -9.58 -1.28
C ALA A 63 2.12 -10.01 -2.76
N LYS A 64 0.91 -9.94 -3.29
CA LYS A 64 0.60 -10.33 -4.67
C LYS A 64 0.16 -9.12 -5.47
N GLY A 65 0.83 -8.87 -6.59
CA GLY A 65 0.53 -7.77 -7.49
C GLY A 65 0.04 -8.28 -8.84
N PHE A 66 -0.99 -7.64 -9.39
CA PHE A 66 -1.58 -7.98 -10.67
C PHE A 66 -1.81 -6.73 -11.51
N GLN A 67 -1.24 -6.69 -12.71
CA GLN A 67 -1.41 -5.58 -13.64
C GLN A 67 -2.53 -5.87 -14.66
N TYR A 68 -3.45 -4.92 -14.80
CA TYR A 68 -4.56 -4.95 -15.74
C TYR A 68 -4.61 -3.61 -16.51
N GLY A 69 -3.79 -3.50 -17.56
CA GLY A 69 -3.68 -2.25 -18.33
C GLY A 69 -3.12 -1.10 -17.47
N SER A 70 -3.95 -0.07 -17.22
CA SER A 70 -3.63 1.08 -16.37
C SER A 70 -3.93 0.87 -14.88
N ALA A 71 -4.53 -0.27 -14.52
CA ALA A 71 -4.79 -0.65 -13.14
C ALA A 71 -3.73 -1.62 -12.62
N PHE A 72 -3.34 -1.45 -11.37
CA PHE A 72 -2.49 -2.39 -10.63
C PHE A 72 -3.19 -2.75 -9.32
N LYS A 73 -3.48 -4.03 -9.15
CA LYS A 73 -4.03 -4.58 -7.91
C LYS A 73 -2.89 -5.07 -7.03
N PHE A 74 -2.88 -4.74 -5.75
CA PHE A 74 -1.88 -5.21 -4.80
C PHE A 74 -2.52 -5.72 -3.52
N GLU A 75 -2.29 -6.99 -3.21
CA GLU A 75 -2.90 -7.69 -2.08
C GLU A 75 -1.83 -8.10 -1.07
N TYR A 76 -1.99 -7.71 0.19
CA TYR A 76 -1.01 -8.01 1.22
C TYR A 76 -1.60 -7.97 2.63
N ASP A 77 -0.92 -8.63 3.56
CA ASP A 77 -1.24 -8.61 4.99
C ASP A 77 -0.16 -7.81 5.73
N LEU A 78 -0.55 -6.81 6.50
CA LEU A 78 0.35 -6.09 7.41
C LEU A 78 0.15 -6.53 8.85
N MET A 79 1.25 -6.63 9.60
CA MET A 79 1.23 -6.70 11.04
C MET A 79 1.25 -5.28 11.63
N VAL A 80 0.14 -4.85 12.22
CA VAL A 80 -0.03 -3.49 12.73
C VAL A 80 -0.10 -3.51 14.26
N PRO A 81 0.72 -2.72 14.97
CA PRO A 81 0.61 -2.58 16.42
C PRO A 81 -0.66 -1.80 16.77
N PHE A 82 -1.55 -2.39 17.55
CA PHE A 82 -2.80 -1.77 17.99
C PHE A 82 -3.10 -2.07 19.46
N LYS A 83 -3.10 -1.03 20.30
CA LYS A 83 -3.38 -1.12 21.75
C LYS A 83 -2.53 -2.20 22.47
N GLY A 84 -1.23 -2.25 22.16
CA GLY A 84 -0.29 -3.20 22.78
C GLY A 84 -0.41 -4.64 22.28
N LYS A 85 -1.14 -4.89 21.19
CA LYS A 85 -1.19 -6.18 20.50
C LYS A 85 -0.96 -5.99 19.02
N ASP A 86 -0.25 -6.91 18.40
CA ASP A 86 -0.11 -6.94 16.96
C ASP A 86 -1.36 -7.55 16.33
N ILE A 87 -1.93 -6.84 15.35
CA ILE A 87 -3.10 -7.29 14.61
C ILE A 87 -2.76 -7.40 13.14
N LYS A 88 -3.19 -8.48 12.52
CA LYS A 88 -3.09 -8.66 11.08
C LYS A 88 -4.22 -7.92 10.37
N ILE A 89 -3.87 -7.03 9.45
CA ILE A 89 -4.81 -6.30 8.59
C ILE A 89 -4.50 -6.66 7.14
N SER A 90 -5.53 -7.09 6.41
CA SER A 90 -5.42 -7.40 4.98
C SER A 90 -5.81 -6.18 4.15
N PHE A 91 -5.00 -5.88 3.15
CA PHE A 91 -5.16 -4.79 2.20
C PHE A 91 -5.47 -5.36 0.81
N ASP A 92 -6.51 -4.83 0.18
CA ASP A 92 -6.84 -5.02 -1.24
C ASP A 92 -6.77 -3.63 -1.91
N ASP A 93 -5.60 -3.34 -2.49
CA ASP A 93 -5.26 -2.05 -3.08
C ASP A 93 -5.49 -2.07 -4.59
N TRP A 94 -6.21 -1.07 -5.08
CA TRP A 94 -6.35 -0.79 -6.51
C TRP A 94 -5.73 0.56 -6.84
N ILE A 95 -4.66 0.53 -7.63
CA ILE A 95 -3.92 1.70 -8.08
C ILE A 95 -4.25 1.94 -9.55
N PHE A 96 -4.80 3.10 -9.85
CA PHE A 96 -5.22 3.49 -11.20
C PHE A 96 -4.35 4.64 -11.70
N LYS A 97 -3.52 4.37 -12.72
CA LYS A 97 -2.77 5.41 -13.42
C LYS A 97 -3.74 6.28 -14.23
N GLN A 98 -3.78 7.58 -13.93
CA GLN A 98 -4.61 8.54 -14.66
C GLN A 98 -3.82 9.10 -15.86
N ASP A 99 -2.57 9.47 -15.63
CA ASP A 99 -1.62 9.93 -16.64
C ASP A 99 -0.17 9.67 -16.18
N ASN A 100 0.81 10.36 -16.77
CA ASN A 100 2.22 10.17 -16.44
C ASN A 100 2.67 10.82 -15.12
N GLU A 101 1.83 11.66 -14.52
CA GLU A 101 2.11 12.39 -13.28
C GLU A 101 1.18 11.97 -12.14
N VAL A 102 -0.01 11.44 -12.44
CA VAL A 102 -1.06 11.20 -11.46
C VAL A 102 -1.49 9.74 -11.43
N ALA A 103 -1.63 9.21 -10.21
CA ALA A 103 -2.32 7.95 -9.96
C ALA A 103 -3.19 8.06 -8.70
N ILE A 104 -4.21 7.20 -8.61
CA ILE A 104 -5.11 7.14 -7.45
C ILE A 104 -5.10 5.71 -6.92
N ASN A 105 -4.84 5.54 -5.62
CA ASN A 105 -5.06 4.27 -4.92
C ASN A 105 -6.40 4.31 -4.18
N ARG A 106 -7.14 3.21 -4.27
CA ARG A 106 -8.26 2.89 -3.37
C ARG A 106 -8.03 1.52 -2.77
N ALA A 107 -8.04 1.46 -1.46
CA ALA A 107 -7.71 0.27 -0.70
C ALA A 107 -8.82 -0.10 0.26
N THR A 108 -9.18 -1.38 0.32
CA THR A 108 -10.10 -1.92 1.32
C THR A 108 -9.31 -2.64 2.40
N LEU A 109 -9.53 -2.25 3.66
CA LEU A 109 -8.86 -2.85 4.81
C LEU A 109 -9.81 -3.83 5.50
N THR A 110 -9.37 -5.06 5.70
CA THR A 110 -10.14 -6.09 6.41
C THR A 110 -9.37 -6.68 7.58
N LYS A 111 -10.11 -7.11 8.60
CA LYS A 111 -9.59 -7.83 9.76
C LYS A 111 -10.48 -9.03 10.01
N PHE A 112 -9.91 -10.23 10.08
CA PHE A 112 -10.66 -11.49 10.19
C PHE A 112 -11.80 -11.62 9.16
N GLY A 113 -11.58 -11.14 7.94
CA GLY A 113 -12.58 -11.14 6.86
C GLY A 113 -13.62 -10.02 6.91
N PHE A 114 -13.64 -9.19 7.95
CA PHE A 114 -14.57 -8.07 8.06
C PHE A 114 -13.91 -6.76 7.65
N LYS A 115 -14.60 -5.97 6.82
CA LYS A 115 -14.16 -4.62 6.45
C LYS A 115 -14.09 -3.73 7.69
N VAL A 116 -12.91 -3.16 7.94
CA VAL A 116 -12.63 -2.25 9.06
C VAL A 116 -12.38 -0.81 8.61
N GLY A 117 -12.06 -0.61 7.33
CA GLY A 117 -11.87 0.73 6.80
C GLY A 117 -11.54 0.73 5.32
N GLU A 118 -11.31 1.94 4.83
CA GLU A 118 -10.86 2.22 3.47
C GLU A 118 -9.71 3.22 3.52
N LEU A 119 -8.82 3.13 2.55
CA LEU A 119 -7.76 4.10 2.32
C LEU A 119 -7.90 4.62 0.88
N THR A 120 -7.70 5.92 0.71
CA THR A 120 -7.62 6.55 -0.61
C THR A 120 -6.37 7.43 -0.60
N VAL A 121 -5.49 7.21 -1.59
CA VAL A 121 -4.24 7.95 -1.73
C VAL A 121 -4.19 8.56 -3.11
N PHE A 122 -3.76 9.81 -3.17
CA PHE A 122 -3.45 10.50 -4.41
C PHE A 122 -1.94 10.56 -4.58
N PHE A 123 -1.43 10.00 -5.67
CA PHE A 123 -0.02 10.09 -6.02
C PHE A 123 0.17 11.19 -7.04
N LYS A 124 1.21 11.99 -6.81
CA LYS A 124 1.71 12.95 -7.76
C LYS A 124 3.21 12.75 -7.94
N LYS A 125 3.64 12.56 -9.17
CA LYS A 125 5.05 12.56 -9.55
C LYS A 125 5.57 14.00 -9.50
N ASN A 126 6.74 14.17 -8.88
CA ASN A 126 7.51 15.41 -8.89
C ASN A 126 8.75 15.28 -9.77
#